data_AF-A0A3L7PQZ9-F1
#
_entry.id   AF-A0A3L7PQZ9-F1
#
_cell.length_a   1.000
_cell.length_b   1.000
_cell.length_c   1.000
_cell.angle_alpha   90.00
_cell.angle_beta   90.00
_cell.angle_gamma   90.00
#
_symmetry.space_group_name_H-M   'P 1'
#
loop_
_entity.id
_entity.type
_entity.pdbx_description
1 polymer ?
#
loop_
_entity_poly.entity_id
_entity_poly.type
_entity_poly.pdbx_seq_one_letter_code
_entity_poly.pdbx_strand_id
1 'polypeptide(L)'
;VALVGCGQQGTQLKGIQATGTATLDGTPLEMGLIMFEPEGGGESSSSQITKDGSFKLYDIKPGRYKVAVMTSMYSGMAAQGKKAAATAGAGRPVAVRDLEGTLRAVPAKTEKAATSGLVAEVKVGQPITIAIDSQ
;
A
#
# COMPACT_ATOMS: atom_id res chain seq x y z
N VAL A 1 -17.07 28.17 31.36
CA VAL A 1 -16.81 27.38 30.14
C VAL A 1 -15.60 26.51 30.43
N ALA A 2 -15.81 25.25 30.80
CA ALA A 2 -14.72 24.31 31.08
C ALA A 2 -14.28 23.67 29.76
N LEU A 3 -13.00 23.87 29.44
CA LEU A 3 -12.33 23.38 28.24
C LEU A 3 -11.97 21.90 28.39
N VAL A 4 -12.35 21.12 27.38
CA VAL A 4 -11.67 19.92 26.85
C VAL A 4 -11.41 18.80 27.86
N GLY A 5 -12.48 18.08 28.20
CA GLY A 5 -12.41 16.69 28.67
C GLY A 5 -12.71 15.73 27.52
N CYS A 6 -11.86 15.67 26.49
CA CYS A 6 -11.84 14.50 25.59
C CYS A 6 -11.17 13.35 26.33
N GLY A 7 -11.90 12.79 27.31
CA GLY A 7 -11.58 11.52 27.93
C GLY A 7 -11.43 10.49 26.83
N GLN A 8 -10.23 9.93 26.75
CA GLN A 8 -9.82 8.86 25.87
C GLN A 8 -10.70 7.65 26.16
N GLN A 9 -11.88 7.64 25.53
CA GLN A 9 -12.79 6.53 25.59
C GLN A 9 -12.04 5.37 24.93
N GLY A 10 -11.65 4.39 25.77
CA GLY A 10 -11.01 3.15 25.39
C GLY A 10 -11.88 2.44 24.37
N THR A 11 -11.74 2.88 23.11
CA THR A 11 -12.49 2.41 21.98
C THR A 11 -11.88 1.06 21.70
N GLN A 12 -12.49 0.03 22.30
CA GLN A 12 -12.40 -1.36 21.90
C GLN A 12 -12.13 -1.38 20.39
N LEU A 13 -10.87 -1.65 20.03
CA LEU A 13 -10.27 -1.30 18.73
C LEU A 13 -10.90 -2.17 17.64
N LYS A 14 -12.16 -1.89 17.32
CA LYS A 14 -12.86 -2.41 16.17
C LYS A 14 -12.09 -1.88 14.96
N GLY A 15 -11.82 -2.75 14.02
CA GLY A 15 -11.00 -2.39 12.88
C GLY A 15 -11.57 -1.16 12.19
N ILE A 16 -10.72 -0.17 11.96
CA ILE A 16 -11.07 1.08 11.31
C ILE A 16 -10.76 0.98 9.82
N GLN A 17 -11.38 1.88 9.05
CA GLN A 17 -10.96 2.11 7.68
C GLN A 17 -9.80 3.11 7.71
N ALA A 18 -8.67 2.72 7.14
CA ALA A 18 -7.53 3.62 6.97
C ALA A 18 -7.24 3.79 5.48
N THR A 19 -7.02 5.03 5.06
CA THR A 19 -6.62 5.37 3.70
C THR A 19 -5.28 6.05 3.72
N GLY A 20 -4.52 5.90 2.65
CA GLY A 20 -3.22 6.52 2.56
C GLY A 20 -2.70 6.60 1.15
N THR A 21 -1.53 7.21 1.02
CA THR A 21 -0.81 7.34 -0.24
C THR A 21 0.61 6.81 -0.08
N ALA A 22 1.04 6.04 -1.07
CA ALA A 22 2.37 5.49 -1.20
C ALA A 22 3.07 6.19 -2.37
N THR A 23 4.23 6.75 -2.09
CA THR A 23 5.08 7.43 -3.06
C THR A 23 6.45 6.76 -3.08
N LEU A 24 7.04 6.59 -4.25
CA LEU A 24 8.39 6.10 -4.48
C LEU A 24 9.22 7.24 -5.08
N ASP A 25 10.24 7.70 -4.37
CA ASP A 25 11.10 8.83 -4.76
C ASP A 25 10.30 10.09 -5.14
N GLY A 26 9.26 10.37 -4.36
CA GLY A 26 8.34 11.50 -4.60
C GLY A 26 7.32 11.29 -5.73
N THR A 27 7.34 10.14 -6.42
CA THR A 27 6.34 9.80 -7.43
C THR A 27 5.28 8.87 -6.84
N PRO A 28 3.97 9.09 -7.04
CA PRO A 28 2.95 8.13 -6.60
C PRO A 28 3.20 6.74 -7.19
N LEU A 29 3.11 5.71 -6.34
CA LEU A 29 3.35 4.35 -6.78
C LEU A 29 2.11 3.80 -7.47
N GLU A 30 2.08 3.84 -8.80
CA GLU A 30 0.88 3.51 -9.58
C GLU A 30 0.49 2.02 -9.49
N MET A 31 1.42 1.15 -9.10
CA MET A 31 1.18 -0.28 -8.99
C MET A 31 2.05 -0.91 -7.91
N GLY A 32 1.43 -1.65 -7.00
CA GLY A 32 2.12 -2.43 -5.99
C GLY A 32 1.19 -3.05 -4.96
N LEU A 33 1.72 -3.97 -4.16
CA LEU A 33 1.07 -4.45 -2.95
C LEU A 33 1.74 -3.76 -1.76
N ILE A 34 0.94 -3.21 -0.86
CA ILE A 34 1.39 -2.70 0.43
C ILE A 34 0.94 -3.64 1.53
N MET A 35 1.86 -4.01 2.42
CA MET A 35 1.62 -4.88 3.57
C MET A 35 1.96 -4.13 4.84
N PHE A 36 1.05 -4.18 5.81
CA PHE A 36 1.16 -3.57 7.13
C PHE A 36 1.25 -4.68 8.16
N GLU A 37 2.39 -4.77 8.83
CA GLU A 37 2.67 -5.77 9.85
C GLU A 37 2.70 -5.11 11.24
N PRO A 38 1.80 -5.46 12.16
CA PRO A 38 1.75 -4.83 13.48
C PRO A 38 3.01 -5.13 14.30
N GLU A 39 3.63 -4.10 14.89
CA GLU A 39 4.83 -4.31 15.74
C GLU A 39 4.53 -5.11 17.01
N GLY A 40 3.31 -4.98 17.54
CA GLY A 40 2.86 -5.69 18.74
C GLY A 40 2.47 -7.16 18.50
N GLY A 41 2.64 -7.67 17.27
CA GLY A 41 2.08 -8.97 16.85
C GLY A 41 0.57 -8.89 16.59
N GLY A 42 0.08 -9.73 15.68
CA GLY A 42 -1.33 -9.75 15.27
C GLY A 42 -1.50 -10.04 13.78
N GLU A 43 -2.69 -9.74 13.26
CA GLU A 43 -3.01 -9.92 11.85
C GLU A 43 -2.37 -8.82 11.00
N SER A 44 -1.54 -9.24 10.04
CA SER A 44 -1.00 -8.36 9.01
C SER A 44 -2.12 -7.97 8.04
N SER A 45 -2.16 -6.71 7.63
CA SER A 45 -3.14 -6.23 6.65
C SER A 45 -2.42 -5.87 5.35
N SER A 46 -2.87 -6.40 4.23
CA SER A 46 -2.32 -6.05 2.92
C SER A 46 -3.39 -5.43 2.03
N SER A 47 -3.01 -4.44 1.23
CA SER A 47 -3.89 -3.83 0.24
C SER A 47 -3.13 -3.54 -1.04
N GLN A 48 -3.84 -3.43 -2.14
CA GLN A 48 -3.27 -3.02 -3.42
C GLN A 48 -3.21 -1.50 -3.49
N ILE A 49 -2.13 -1.00 -4.07
CA ILE A 49 -1.95 0.42 -4.36
C ILE A 49 -2.56 0.68 -5.74
N THR A 50 -3.39 1.72 -5.83
CA THR A 50 -4.04 2.16 -7.07
C THR A 50 -3.09 3.02 -7.92
N LYS A 51 -3.48 3.31 -9.17
CA LYS A 51 -2.67 4.13 -10.09
C LYS A 51 -2.29 5.51 -9.53
N ASP A 52 -3.15 6.08 -8.69
CA ASP A 52 -2.88 7.37 -8.04
C ASP A 52 -1.94 7.26 -6.82
N GLY A 53 -1.35 6.09 -6.57
CA GLY A 53 -0.55 5.82 -5.38
C GLY A 53 -1.39 5.67 -4.11
N SER A 54 -2.72 5.62 -4.21
CA SER A 54 -3.61 5.53 -3.05
C SER A 54 -3.85 4.09 -2.64
N PHE A 55 -4.00 3.83 -1.35
CA PHE A 55 -4.36 2.52 -0.82
C PHE A 55 -5.44 2.64 0.26
N LYS A 56 -6.19 1.56 0.45
CA LYS A 56 -7.29 1.51 1.41
C LYS A 56 -7.30 0.19 2.17
N LEU A 57 -7.27 0.29 3.49
CA LEU A 57 -7.33 -0.81 4.43
C LEU A 57 -8.68 -0.79 5.11
N TYR A 58 -9.22 -1.98 5.33
CA TYR A 58 -10.48 -2.20 6.04
C TYR A 58 -10.20 -3.05 7.27
N ASP A 59 -10.91 -2.77 8.35
CA ASP A 59 -10.79 -3.49 9.62
C ASP A 59 -9.38 -3.46 10.26
N ILE A 60 -8.57 -2.43 9.99
CA ILE A 60 -7.24 -2.31 10.60
C ILE A 60 -7.32 -1.67 11.99
N LYS A 61 -6.63 -2.21 12.99
CA LYS A 61 -6.61 -1.59 14.33
C LYS A 61 -5.69 -0.36 14.30
N PRO A 62 -6.03 0.74 14.99
CA PRO A 62 -5.10 1.85 15.11
C PRO A 62 -3.91 1.44 16.00
N GLY A 63 -2.70 1.77 15.55
CA GLY A 63 -1.45 1.29 16.14
C GLY A 63 -0.25 1.53 15.23
N ARG A 64 0.93 1.04 15.64
CA ARG A 64 2.16 1.11 14.83
C ARG A 64 2.35 -0.16 14.01
N TYR A 65 2.58 0.03 12.72
CA TYR A 65 2.74 -1.02 11.74
C TYR A 65 4.02 -0.80 10.94
N LYS A 66 4.76 -1.86 10.70
CA LYS A 66 5.85 -1.90 9.73
C LYS A 66 5.26 -2.09 8.35
N VAL A 67 5.74 -1.30 7.39
CA VAL A 67 5.20 -1.29 6.03
C VAL A 67 6.18 -1.99 5.10
N ALA A 68 5.69 -2.96 4.34
CA ALA A 68 6.39 -3.55 3.22
C ALA A 68 5.69 -3.18 1.92
N VAL A 69 6.46 -2.89 0.88
CA VAL A 69 5.92 -2.60 -0.45
C VAL A 69 6.55 -3.57 -1.43
N MET A 70 5.70 -4.30 -2.14
CA MET A 70 6.10 -5.37 -3.06
C MET A 70 5.57 -5.05 -4.46
N THR A 71 6.47 -4.76 -5.40
CA THR A 71 6.11 -4.52 -6.81
C THR A 71 6.66 -5.59 -7.75
N SER A 72 7.59 -6.42 -7.27
CA SER A 72 8.22 -7.52 -8.03
C SER A 72 7.19 -8.50 -8.58
N MET A 73 6.14 -8.82 -7.82
CA MET A 73 5.06 -9.70 -8.27
C MET A 73 4.28 -9.11 -9.45
N TYR A 74 4.11 -7.77 -9.47
CA TYR A 74 3.47 -7.06 -10.57
C TYR A 74 4.40 -6.91 -11.78
N SER A 75 5.73 -6.92 -11.59
CA SER A 75 6.69 -6.81 -12.70
C SER A 75 6.56 -7.97 -13.68
N GLY A 76 6.35 -9.19 -13.17
CA GLY A 76 6.11 -10.38 -13.98
C GLY A 76 4.79 -10.31 -14.74
N MET A 77 3.71 -9.87 -14.08
CA MET A 77 2.40 -9.69 -14.72
C MET A 77 2.39 -8.56 -15.76
N ALA A 78 3.09 -7.45 -15.51
CA ALA A 78 3.21 -6.34 -16.45
C ALA A 78 4.04 -6.74 -17.68
N ALA A 79 5.14 -7.48 -17.49
CA ALA A 79 5.94 -8.02 -18.58
C ALA A 79 5.16 -9.06 -19.41
N GLN A 80 4.40 -9.93 -18.74
CA GLN A 80 3.58 -10.94 -19.40
C GLN A 80 2.35 -10.34 -20.07
N GLY A 81 1.77 -9.28 -19.51
CA GLY A 81 0.72 -8.46 -20.12
C GLY A 81 1.23 -7.76 -21.39
N LYS A 82 2.42 -7.13 -21.35
CA LYS A 82 3.04 -6.57 -22.57
C LYS A 82 3.33 -7.64 -23.63
N LYS A 83 3.79 -8.83 -23.24
CA LYS A 83 4.02 -9.93 -24.20
C LYS A 83 2.72 -10.52 -24.74
N ALA A 84 1.69 -10.67 -23.91
CA ALA A 84 0.36 -11.11 -24.34
C ALA A 84 -0.29 -10.07 -25.27
N ALA A 85 -0.13 -8.77 -24.99
CA ALA A 85 -0.55 -7.67 -25.86
C ALA A 85 0.19 -7.67 -27.21
N ALA A 86 1.48 -8.01 -27.21
CA ALA A 86 2.31 -8.08 -28.41
C ALA A 86 2.07 -9.35 -29.26
N THR A 87 1.54 -10.42 -28.65
CA THR A 87 1.30 -11.71 -29.33
C THR A 87 -0.18 -11.91 -29.71
N ALA A 88 -1.10 -11.17 -29.11
CA ALA A 88 -2.52 -11.16 -29.46
C ALA A 88 -2.78 -10.26 -30.68
N GLY A 89 -2.48 -10.78 -31.87
CA GLY A 89 -3.07 -10.27 -33.10
C GLY A 89 -4.60 -10.26 -32.97
N ALA A 90 -5.22 -9.13 -33.33
CA ALA A 90 -6.65 -8.92 -33.59
C ALA A 90 -7.65 -9.77 -32.76
N GLY A 91 -8.25 -9.17 -31.72
CA GLY A 91 -9.68 -9.43 -31.48
C GLY A 91 -10.16 -9.70 -30.05
N ARG A 92 -9.31 -9.79 -29.03
CA ARG A 92 -9.79 -9.81 -27.63
C ARG A 92 -8.82 -9.05 -26.70
N PRO A 93 -9.11 -7.78 -26.33
CA PRO A 93 -8.31 -7.05 -25.37
C PRO A 93 -8.67 -7.56 -23.98
N VAL A 94 -8.03 -8.64 -23.53
CA VAL A 94 -8.13 -9.03 -22.12
C VAL A 94 -7.19 -8.11 -21.33
N ALA A 95 -7.75 -7.00 -20.85
CA ALA A 95 -7.34 -6.21 -19.68
C ALA A 95 -5.88 -5.69 -19.57
N VAL A 96 -5.08 -5.71 -20.63
CA VAL A 96 -3.75 -5.02 -20.66
C VAL A 96 -3.85 -3.49 -20.80
N ARG A 97 -5.07 -2.97 -21.03
CA ARG A 97 -5.35 -1.52 -21.09
C ARG A 97 -5.55 -0.91 -19.70
N ASP A 98 -5.87 -1.72 -18.68
CA ASP A 98 -6.17 -1.25 -17.31
C ASP A 98 -4.96 -1.34 -16.37
N LEU A 99 -3.85 -1.95 -16.80
CA LEU A 99 -2.54 -1.72 -16.20
C LEU A 99 -1.96 -0.39 -16.73
N GLU A 100 -2.75 0.67 -16.62
CA GLU A 100 -2.30 2.05 -16.81
C GLU A 100 -1.52 2.45 -15.55
N GLY A 101 -0.21 2.24 -15.60
CA GLY A 101 0.71 2.64 -14.54
C GLY A 101 2.14 2.30 -14.90
N THR A 102 3.07 3.20 -14.62
CA THR A 102 4.49 2.92 -14.74
C THR A 102 4.87 1.99 -13.60
N LEU A 103 5.08 0.71 -13.90
CA LEU A 103 5.61 -0.21 -12.90
C LEU A 103 7.00 0.28 -12.47
N ARG A 104 7.11 0.65 -11.20
CA ARG A 104 8.39 1.01 -10.60
C ARG A 104 8.87 -0.15 -9.73
N ALA A 105 10.04 -0.67 -10.07
CA ALA A 105 10.71 -1.66 -9.25
C ALA A 105 11.09 -0.98 -7.92
N VAL A 106 10.54 -1.49 -6.83
CA VAL A 106 10.98 -1.10 -5.48
C VAL A 106 12.16 -1.97 -5.08
N PRO A 107 13.11 -1.46 -4.29
CA PRO A 107 14.27 -2.24 -3.89
C PRO A 107 13.85 -3.42 -3.00
N ALA A 108 14.52 -4.56 -3.10
CA ALA A 108 14.14 -5.78 -2.36
C ALA A 108 14.11 -5.59 -0.82
N LYS A 109 14.85 -4.60 -0.31
CA LYS A 109 14.82 -4.19 1.10
C LYS A 109 13.45 -3.66 1.54
N THR A 110 12.70 -2.98 0.66
CA THR A 110 11.36 -2.46 0.98
C THR A 110 10.27 -3.51 0.88
N GLU A 111 10.54 -4.64 0.22
CA GLU A 111 9.61 -5.78 0.13
C GLU A 111 9.45 -6.51 1.47
N LYS A 112 10.32 -6.27 2.43
CA LYS A 112 10.23 -6.84 3.78
C LYS A 112 9.93 -5.74 4.79
N ALA A 113 8.84 -5.89 5.53
CA ALA A 113 8.45 -4.98 6.60
C ALA A 113 9.58 -4.79 7.64
N ALA A 114 10.37 -5.83 7.88
CA ALA A 114 11.49 -5.80 8.81
C ALA A 114 12.71 -5.01 8.32
N THR A 115 12.96 -4.92 7.00
CA THR A 115 14.16 -4.25 6.44
C THR A 115 13.83 -2.98 5.66
N SER A 116 12.55 -2.69 5.43
CA SER A 116 12.11 -1.47 4.74
C SER A 116 12.44 -0.22 5.56
N GLY A 117 12.47 -0.34 6.89
CA GLY A 117 12.56 0.81 7.80
C GLY A 117 11.31 1.70 7.78
N LEU A 118 10.28 1.32 7.01
CA LEU A 118 9.04 2.07 6.88
C LEU A 118 8.12 1.72 8.03
N VAL A 119 7.78 2.73 8.84
CA VAL A 119 6.83 2.58 9.94
C VAL A 119 5.68 3.55 9.72
N ALA A 120 4.47 3.02 9.78
CA ALA A 120 3.24 3.77 9.64
C ALA A 120 2.43 3.67 10.93
N GLU A 121 2.00 4.82 11.42
CA GLU A 121 1.08 4.89 12.55
C GLU A 121 -0.34 5.07 12.03
N VAL A 122 -1.16 4.04 12.24
CA VAL A 122 -2.56 4.02 11.82
C VAL A 122 -3.39 4.69 12.90
N LYS A 123 -4.08 5.78 12.56
CA LYS A 123 -4.95 6.55 13.45
C LYS A 123 -6.33 6.72 12.84
N VAL A 124 -7.36 6.80 13.69
CA VAL A 124 -8.74 7.02 13.25
C VAL A 124 -8.85 8.37 12.55
N GLY A 125 -9.31 8.37 11.29
CA GLY A 125 -9.54 9.60 10.52
C GLY A 125 -8.28 10.33 10.06
N GLN A 126 -7.10 9.73 10.19
CA GLN A 126 -5.82 10.30 9.77
C GLN A 126 -5.29 9.55 8.54
N PRO A 127 -4.97 10.26 7.44
CA PRO A 127 -4.42 9.62 6.27
C PRO A 127 -2.97 9.16 6.51
N ILE A 128 -2.62 8.00 5.97
CA ILE A 128 -1.29 7.42 6.09
C ILE A 128 -0.45 7.85 4.89
N THR A 129 0.72 8.43 5.11
CA THR A 129 1.66 8.77 4.02
C THR A 129 2.89 7.91 4.10
N ILE A 130 3.16 7.15 3.04
CA ILE A 130 4.31 6.26 2.92
C ILE A 130 5.22 6.82 1.83
N ALA A 131 6.41 7.26 2.24
CA ALA A 131 7.49 7.64 1.33
C ALA A 131 8.48 6.50 1.25
N ILE A 132 8.59 5.90 0.08
CA ILE A 132 9.49 4.81 -0.25
C ILE A 132 10.66 5.45 -0.98
N ASP A 133 11.86 5.08 -0.58
CA ASP A 133 13.09 5.56 -1.19
C ASP A 133 13.77 4.37 -1.89
N SER A 134 14.19 4.57 -3.14
CA SER A 134 14.77 3.49 -3.95
C SER A 134 16.27 3.24 -3.73
N GLN A 135 16.94 3.95 -2.79
CA GLN A 135 18.40 3.95 -2.62
C GLN A 135 19.08 2.59 -2.51
#